data_AF-A0A2V9QTE5-F1
#
_entry.id   AF-A0A2V9QTE5-F1
#
_cell.length_a   1.000
_cell.length_b   1.000
_cell.length_c   1.000
_cell.angle_alpha   90.00
_cell.angle_beta   90.00
_cell.angle_gamma   90.00
#
_symmetry.space_group_name_H-M   'P 1'
#
loop_
_entity.id
_entity.type
_entity.pdbx_description
1 polymer ?
#
loop_
_entity_poly.entity_id
_entity_poly.type
_entity_poly.pdbx_seq_one_letter_code
_entity_poly.pdbx_strand_id
1 'polypeptide(L)'
;MSDQNLTDELTHATKLDAVHRGELAELAFMRKAASLGFAVAKPWGDSDRYDVIVRFENTFWRVQIKSVLGKSPSRDHYRVQTADSRKHTYSAKDIDFLVAYIFAEDIWYVIPAHIVENKKSLCLTPGSKRSSID
;
A
#
# COMPACT_ATOMS: atom_id res chain seq x y z
N MET A 1 -8.56 20.25 0.78
CA MET A 1 -9.58 19.34 1.34
C MET A 1 -9.65 19.63 2.83
N SER A 2 -10.85 19.77 3.41
CA SER A 2 -11.03 20.12 4.83
C SER A 2 -10.80 18.91 5.73
N ASP A 3 -10.35 19.12 6.98
CA ASP A 3 -10.12 18.06 7.98
C ASP A 3 -11.38 17.21 8.24
N GLN A 4 -12.57 17.80 8.14
CA GLN A 4 -13.85 17.07 8.27
C GLN A 4 -14.04 15.98 7.21
N ASN A 5 -13.69 16.24 5.94
CA ASN A 5 -13.80 15.23 4.89
C ASN A 5 -12.86 14.05 5.13
N LEU A 6 -11.64 14.31 5.62
CA LEU A 6 -10.69 13.27 5.96
C LEU A 6 -11.20 12.41 7.14
N THR A 7 -11.80 13.05 8.13
CA THR A 7 -12.38 12.38 9.31
C THR A 7 -13.56 11.47 8.93
N ASP A 8 -14.41 11.91 8.00
CA ASP A 8 -15.56 11.15 7.52
C ASP A 8 -15.16 9.97 6.62
N GLU A 9 -14.14 10.14 5.78
CA GLU A 9 -13.55 9.06 4.97
C GLU A 9 -12.94 7.98 5.86
N LEU A 10 -12.18 8.37 6.90
CA LEU A 10 -11.62 7.43 7.87
C LEU A 10 -12.71 6.68 8.63
N THR A 11 -13.77 7.38 9.03
CA THR A 11 -14.91 6.77 9.72
C THR A 11 -15.61 5.72 8.85
N HIS A 12 -15.78 5.97 7.55
CA HIS A 12 -16.33 4.97 6.63
C HIS A 12 -15.37 3.80 6.41
N ALA A 13 -14.08 4.07 6.21
CA ALA A 13 -13.07 3.03 6.02
C ALA A 13 -12.98 2.08 7.22
N THR A 14 -13.20 2.57 8.45
CA THR A 14 -13.19 1.71 9.66
C THR A 14 -14.28 0.64 9.65
N LYS A 15 -15.45 0.94 9.04
CA LYS A 15 -16.62 0.05 8.99
C LYS A 15 -16.55 -1.02 7.90
N LEU A 16 -15.65 -0.86 6.93
CA LEU A 16 -15.45 -1.84 5.85
C LEU A 16 -14.79 -3.12 6.35
N ASP A 17 -15.07 -4.27 5.75
CA ASP A 17 -14.26 -5.46 5.98
C ASP A 17 -12.85 -5.31 5.39
N ALA A 18 -12.00 -6.33 5.55
CA ALA A 18 -10.61 -6.25 5.08
C ALA A 18 -10.50 -6.21 3.55
N VAL A 19 -11.45 -6.82 2.83
CA VAL A 19 -11.44 -6.91 1.36
C VAL A 19 -11.80 -5.55 0.77
N HIS A 20 -12.97 -5.01 1.12
CA HIS A 20 -13.44 -3.72 0.63
C HIS A 20 -12.50 -2.57 0.98
N ARG A 21 -11.81 -2.68 2.13
CA ARG A 21 -10.79 -1.71 2.54
C ARG A 21 -9.51 -1.81 1.71
N GLY A 22 -9.14 -3.02 1.28
CA GLY A 22 -8.08 -3.24 0.30
C GLY A 22 -8.43 -2.58 -1.03
N GLU A 23 -9.62 -2.87 -1.55
CA GLU A 23 -10.13 -2.28 -2.80
C GLU A 23 -10.17 -0.74 -2.74
N LEU A 24 -10.61 -0.17 -1.62
CA LEU A 24 -10.57 1.28 -1.40
C LEU A 24 -9.15 1.84 -1.46
N ALA A 25 -8.17 1.15 -0.86
CA ALA A 25 -6.78 1.57 -0.91
C ALA A 25 -6.21 1.46 -2.33
N GLU A 26 -6.58 0.45 -3.10
CA GLU A 26 -6.23 0.32 -4.51
C GLU A 26 -6.78 1.49 -5.33
N LEU A 27 -8.07 1.81 -5.19
CA LEU A 27 -8.71 2.95 -5.85
C LEU A 27 -8.03 4.27 -5.49
N ALA A 28 -7.76 4.49 -4.20
CA ALA A 28 -7.08 5.69 -3.72
C ALA A 28 -5.66 5.82 -4.31
N PHE A 29 -4.92 4.71 -4.39
CA PHE A 29 -3.60 4.69 -5.00
C PHE A 29 -3.66 5.01 -6.49
N MET A 30 -4.55 4.36 -7.25
CA MET A 30 -4.70 4.60 -8.68
C MET A 30 -5.04 6.06 -8.98
N ARG A 31 -5.96 6.65 -8.19
CA ARG A 31 -6.28 8.08 -8.27
C ARG A 31 -5.05 8.95 -8.00
N LYS A 32 -4.29 8.65 -6.95
CA LYS A 32 -3.09 9.41 -6.58
C LYS A 32 -2.01 9.31 -7.65
N ALA A 33 -1.72 8.11 -8.15
CA ALA A 33 -0.78 7.90 -9.24
C ALA A 33 -1.20 8.65 -10.52
N ALA A 34 -2.47 8.56 -10.92
CA ALA A 34 -2.99 9.31 -12.06
C ALA A 34 -2.86 10.83 -11.87
N SER A 35 -3.14 11.34 -10.66
CA SER A 35 -3.00 12.77 -10.35
C SER A 35 -1.56 13.29 -10.41
N LEU A 36 -0.58 12.39 -10.29
CA LEU A 36 0.85 12.68 -10.40
C LEU A 36 1.39 12.47 -11.84
N GLY A 37 0.52 12.19 -12.81
CA GLY A 37 0.90 12.03 -14.21
C GLY A 37 1.33 10.62 -14.62
N PHE A 38 1.21 9.63 -13.73
CA PHE A 38 1.45 8.23 -14.10
C PHE A 38 0.26 7.66 -14.88
N ALA A 39 0.54 6.86 -15.91
CA ALA A 39 -0.49 6.01 -16.48
C ALA A 39 -0.66 4.77 -15.59
N VAL A 40 -1.90 4.35 -15.35
CA VAL A 40 -2.22 3.23 -14.46
C VAL A 40 -3.00 2.17 -15.23
N ALA A 41 -2.60 0.90 -15.09
CA ALA A 41 -3.30 -0.24 -15.66
C ALA A 41 -3.58 -1.28 -14.57
N LYS A 42 -4.83 -1.69 -14.43
CA LYS A 42 -5.23 -2.80 -13.55
C LYS A 42 -5.34 -4.08 -14.40
N PRO A 43 -4.63 -5.17 -14.06
CA PRO A 43 -4.80 -6.46 -14.72
C PRO A 43 -6.23 -6.98 -14.54
N TRP A 44 -6.66 -7.86 -15.43
CA TRP A 44 -7.98 -8.47 -15.35
C TRP A 44 -7.96 -9.67 -14.38
N GLY A 45 -8.71 -9.56 -13.29
CA GLY A 45 -8.79 -10.57 -12.22
C GLY A 45 -7.68 -10.45 -11.17
N ASP A 46 -7.70 -11.38 -10.21
CA ASP A 46 -6.86 -11.32 -9.00
C ASP A 46 -5.81 -12.45 -8.93
N SER A 47 -5.42 -12.98 -10.10
CA SER A 47 -4.46 -14.10 -10.18
C SER A 47 -3.01 -13.65 -10.11
N ASP A 48 -2.74 -12.38 -10.44
CA ASP A 48 -1.40 -11.81 -10.45
C ASP A 48 -0.89 -11.47 -9.04
N ARG A 49 0.42 -11.28 -8.94
CA ARG A 49 1.13 -11.00 -7.67
C ARG A 49 1.18 -9.51 -7.32
N TYR A 50 0.59 -8.67 -8.16
CA TYR A 50 0.53 -7.22 -8.05
C TYR A 50 -0.90 -6.77 -8.38
N ASP A 51 -1.31 -5.63 -7.84
CA ASP A 51 -2.68 -5.14 -8.01
C ASP A 51 -2.78 -4.19 -9.21
N VAL A 52 -1.70 -3.46 -9.52
CA VAL A 52 -1.65 -2.50 -10.64
C VAL A 52 -0.26 -2.43 -11.28
N ILE A 53 -0.22 -1.95 -12.52
CA ILE A 53 0.99 -1.47 -13.18
C ILE A 53 0.90 0.05 -13.28
N VAL A 54 1.94 0.74 -12.83
CA VAL A 54 2.11 2.17 -13.05
C VAL A 54 3.21 2.40 -14.08
N ARG A 55 2.99 3.33 -15.01
CA ARG A 55 3.94 3.68 -16.06
C ARG A 55 4.29 5.16 -15.99
N PHE A 56 5.59 5.44 -16.06
CA PHE A 56 6.14 6.76 -16.31
C PHE A 56 7.04 6.66 -17.54
N GLU A 57 6.75 7.46 -18.56
CA GLU A 57 7.40 7.38 -19.87
C GLU A 57 7.41 5.92 -20.41
N ASN A 58 8.59 5.32 -20.53
CA ASN A 58 8.81 3.98 -21.07
C ASN A 58 9.04 2.92 -19.99
N THR A 59 8.96 3.29 -18.72
CA THR A 59 9.19 2.38 -17.59
C THR A 59 7.86 1.99 -16.95
N PHE A 60 7.72 0.69 -16.69
CA PHE A 60 6.54 0.10 -16.08
C PHE A 60 6.95 -0.54 -14.76
N TRP A 61 6.14 -0.34 -13.72
CA TRP A 61 6.36 -0.93 -12.42
C TRP A 61 5.11 -1.67 -11.94
N ARG A 62 5.31 -2.92 -11.55
CA ARG A 62 4.31 -3.78 -10.90
C ARG A 62 4.23 -3.42 -9.43
N VAL A 63 3.05 -3.01 -9.00
CA VAL A 63 2.83 -2.50 -7.64
C VAL A 63 1.83 -3.39 -6.93
N GLN A 64 2.26 -3.98 -5.81
CA GLN A 64 1.34 -4.55 -4.84
C GLN A 64 0.97 -3.48 -3.81
N ILE A 65 -0.32 -3.32 -3.57
CA ILE A 65 -0.90 -2.40 -2.62
C ILE A 65 -1.33 -3.19 -1.39
N LYS A 66 -1.02 -2.65 -0.21
CA LYS A 66 -1.46 -3.15 1.09
C LYS A 66 -1.97 -1.98 1.89
N SER A 67 -2.91 -2.24 2.79
CA SER A 67 -3.43 -1.21 3.68
C SER A 67 -3.46 -1.67 5.14
N VAL A 68 -3.30 -0.70 6.03
CA VAL A 68 -3.35 -0.90 7.48
C VAL A 68 -4.25 0.16 8.07
N LEU A 69 -5.28 -0.25 8.80
CA LEU A 69 -6.20 0.70 9.42
C LEU A 69 -5.52 1.49 10.54
N GLY A 70 -4.84 0.79 11.43
CA GLY A 70 -4.38 1.32 12.70
C GLY A 70 -3.33 0.40 13.33
N LYS A 71 -2.72 0.89 14.41
CA LYS A 71 -1.82 0.07 15.23
C LYS A 71 -2.65 -0.94 16.03
N SER A 72 -2.05 -2.08 16.35
CA SER A 72 -2.61 -2.96 17.38
C SER A 72 -2.47 -2.27 18.75
N PRO A 73 -3.42 -2.42 19.69
CA PRO A 73 -3.34 -1.78 21.01
C PRO A 73 -2.05 -2.06 21.78
N SER A 74 -1.38 -3.18 21.50
CA SER A 74 -0.14 -3.60 22.16
C SER A 74 1.14 -3.19 21.43
N ARG A 75 1.06 -2.37 20.36
CA ARG A 75 2.20 -2.04 19.50
C ARG A 75 2.28 -0.53 19.23
N ASP A 76 3.50 -0.02 19.16
CA ASP A 76 3.83 1.36 18.83
C ASP A 76 4.03 1.62 17.31
N HIS A 77 4.04 0.55 16.52
CA HIS A 77 4.27 0.56 15.07
C HIS A 77 3.09 -0.04 14.27
N TYR A 78 3.00 0.34 13.00
CA TYR A 78 2.11 -0.27 12.02
C TYR A 78 2.75 -1.52 11.45
N ARG A 79 2.02 -2.64 11.40
CA ARG A 79 2.51 -3.88 10.81
C ARG A 79 1.87 -4.10 9.45
N VAL A 80 2.70 -4.03 8.40
CA VAL A 80 2.29 -4.34 7.03
C VAL A 80 2.68 -5.77 6.71
N GLN A 81 1.74 -6.57 6.19
CA GLN A 81 2.04 -7.91 5.71
C GLN A 81 2.69 -7.82 4.33
N THR A 82 3.83 -8.48 4.17
CA THR A 82 4.62 -8.49 2.93
C THR A 82 4.62 -9.86 2.27
N ALA A 83 3.54 -10.60 2.49
CA ALA A 83 3.25 -11.87 1.86
C ALA A 83 1.82 -11.88 1.37
N ASP A 84 1.52 -12.79 0.45
CA ASP A 84 0.16 -13.04 0.00
C ASP A 84 -0.70 -13.74 1.08
N SER A 85 -1.97 -14.00 0.75
CA SER A 85 -2.90 -14.75 1.62
C SER A 85 -2.42 -16.17 1.96
N ARG A 86 -1.53 -16.74 1.14
CA ARG A 86 -0.92 -18.07 1.32
C ARG A 86 0.43 -18.03 2.04
N LYS A 87 0.85 -16.86 2.53
CA LYS A 87 2.12 -16.59 3.23
C LYS A 87 3.38 -16.75 2.36
N HIS A 88 3.25 -16.70 1.04
CA HIS A 88 4.39 -16.59 0.13
C HIS A 88 4.85 -15.13 0.07
N THR A 89 6.12 -14.92 0.38
CA THR A 89 6.77 -13.60 0.31
C THR A 89 6.88 -13.15 -1.15
N TYR A 90 6.81 -11.85 -1.37
CA TYR A 90 7.09 -11.26 -2.69
C TYR A 90 8.59 -11.26 -2.97
N SER A 91 8.94 -11.40 -4.24
CA SER A 91 10.29 -11.25 -4.79
C SER A 91 10.32 -10.13 -5.83
N ALA A 92 11.51 -9.73 -6.28
CA ALA A 92 11.67 -8.80 -7.41
C ALA A 92 11.10 -9.34 -8.75
N LYS A 93 10.83 -10.65 -8.82
CA LYS A 93 10.13 -11.25 -9.98
C LYS A 93 8.62 -11.07 -9.90
N ASP A 94 8.07 -10.89 -8.71
CA ASP A 94 6.63 -10.72 -8.49
C ASP A 94 6.20 -9.26 -8.64
N ILE A 95 6.95 -8.35 -7.99
CA ILE A 95 6.63 -6.94 -7.87
C ILE A 95 7.89 -6.09 -8.00
N ASP A 96 7.72 -4.83 -8.38
CA ASP A 96 8.80 -3.83 -8.34
C ASP A 96 8.72 -2.99 -7.06
N PHE A 97 7.49 -2.69 -6.61
CA PHE A 97 7.23 -2.00 -5.35
C PHE A 97 6.07 -2.62 -4.57
N LEU A 98 6.18 -2.58 -3.23
CA LEU A 98 5.06 -2.71 -2.33
C LEU A 98 4.68 -1.32 -1.81
N VAL A 99 3.45 -0.92 -2.04
CA VAL A 99 2.88 0.32 -1.52
C VAL A 99 2.01 0.00 -0.32
N ALA A 100 2.33 0.61 0.82
CA ALA A 100 1.54 0.47 2.04
C ALA A 100 0.82 1.78 2.37
N TYR A 101 -0.50 1.71 2.51
CA TYR A 101 -1.32 2.82 2.96
C TYR A 101 -1.69 2.68 4.43
N ILE A 102 -1.35 3.68 5.24
CA ILE A 102 -1.69 3.77 6.66
C ILE A 102 -2.87 4.72 6.82
N PHE A 103 -4.08 4.17 6.97
CA PHE A 103 -5.30 4.98 7.07
C PHE A 103 -5.24 5.95 8.26
N ALA A 104 -4.89 5.47 9.46
CA ALA A 104 -4.88 6.29 10.68
C ALA A 104 -4.02 7.56 10.61
N GLU A 105 -3.06 7.63 9.69
CA GLU A 105 -2.14 8.76 9.55
C GLU A 105 -2.28 9.45 8.17
N ASP A 106 -3.09 8.89 7.25
CA ASP A 106 -3.13 9.24 5.82
C ASP A 106 -1.73 9.28 5.16
N ILE A 107 -0.90 8.26 5.43
CA ILE A 107 0.48 8.18 4.93
C ILE A 107 0.64 7.00 3.95
N TRP A 108 1.40 7.25 2.89
CA TRP A 108 1.80 6.27 1.88
C TRP A 108 3.28 5.94 2.03
N TYR A 109 3.61 4.66 2.07
CA TYR A 109 4.99 4.16 1.97
C TYR A 109 5.17 3.43 0.64
N VAL A 110 6.20 3.80 -0.12
CA VAL A 110 6.60 3.11 -1.35
C VAL A 110 7.88 2.34 -1.06
N ILE A 111 7.82 1.01 -1.10
CA ILE A 111 8.90 0.14 -0.61
C ILE A 111 9.40 -0.70 -1.79
N PRO A 112 10.67 -0.54 -2.22
CA PRO A 112 11.25 -1.36 -3.28
C PRO A 112 11.22 -2.86 -2.96
N ALA A 113 11.02 -3.70 -3.98
CA ALA A 113 10.90 -5.15 -3.82
C ALA A 113 12.07 -5.80 -3.07
N HIS A 114 13.31 -5.34 -3.28
CA HIS A 114 14.49 -5.88 -2.59
C HIS A 114 14.45 -5.66 -1.06
N ILE A 115 13.68 -4.68 -0.56
CA ILE A 115 13.46 -4.48 0.88
C ILE A 115 12.39 -5.43 1.41
N VAL A 116 11.43 -5.80 0.57
CA VAL A 116 10.27 -6.67 0.89
C VAL A 116 10.67 -8.15 0.85
N GLU A 117 11.61 -8.49 -0.02
CA GLU A 117 12.03 -9.86 -0.29
C GLU A 117 12.43 -10.62 0.98
N ASN A 118 11.99 -11.88 1.08
CA ASN A 118 12.20 -12.77 2.23
C ASN A 118 11.63 -12.28 3.57
N LYS A 119 10.85 -11.19 3.60
CA LYS A 119 10.18 -10.70 4.82
C LYS A 119 8.70 -11.06 4.78
N LYS A 120 8.18 -11.50 5.93
CA LYS A 120 6.74 -11.80 6.11
C LYS A 120 5.93 -10.59 6.57
N SER A 121 6.59 -9.62 7.20
CA SER A 121 5.99 -8.34 7.54
C SER A 121 7.04 -7.25 7.71
N LEU A 122 6.62 -6.00 7.53
CA LEU A 122 7.41 -4.81 7.86
C LEU A 122 6.73 -4.05 9.00
N CYS A 123 7.55 -3.47 9.88
CA CYS A 123 7.11 -2.58 10.93
C CYS A 123 7.41 -1.14 10.50
N LEU A 124 6.37 -0.33 10.35
CA LEU A 124 6.45 1.06 9.93
C LEU A 124 6.12 1.96 11.12
N THR A 125 7.02 2.90 11.40
CA THR A 125 6.86 3.89 12.47
C THR A 125 7.00 5.28 11.86
N PRO A 126 5.88 5.95 11.54
CA PRO A 126 5.88 7.34 11.09
C PRO A 126 6.69 8.22 12.04
N GLY A 127 7.52 9.12 11.49
CA GLY A 127 8.38 10.01 12.26
C GLY A 127 9.65 9.37 12.85
N SER A 128 9.90 8.07 12.64
CA SER A 128 11.18 7.47 13.05
C SER A 128 12.33 7.90 12.12
N LYS A 129 13.48 8.29 12.70
CA LYS A 129 14.68 8.74 11.95
C LYS A 129 15.27 7.71 10.96
N ARG A 130 14.76 6.48 10.95
CA ARG A 130 15.14 5.41 10.01
C ARG A 130 14.29 5.37 8.73
N SER A 131 13.29 6.24 8.61
CA SER A 131 12.39 6.33 7.44
C SER A 131 12.82 7.37 6.40
N SER A 132 14.09 7.81 6.45
CA SER A 132 14.72 8.63 5.43
C SER A 132 14.91 7.80 4.15
N ILE A 133 13.97 7.91 3.22
CA ILE A 133 14.28 7.75 1.81
C ILE A 133 14.42 9.19 1.33
N ASP A 134 15.67 9.65 1.22
CA ASP A 134 16.02 10.83 0.41
C ASP A 134 15.88 10.49 -1.08
#